data_AF-A0A660ZQD5-F1
#
_entry.id   AF-A0A660ZQD5-F1
#
_cell.length_a   1.000
_cell.length_b   1.000
_cell.length_c   1.000
_cell.angle_alpha   90.00
_cell.angle_beta   90.00
_cell.angle_gamma   90.00
#
_symmetry.space_group_name_H-M   'P 1'
#
loop_
_entity.id
_entity.type
_entity.pdbx_description
1 polymer ?
#
loop_
_entity_poly.entity_id
_entity_poly.type
_entity_poly.pdbx_seq_one_letter_code
_entity_poly.pdbx_strand_id
1 'polypeptide(L)'
;IGLFFNNFLPANVGGDAVKIYDVTKIGNDPYRVFAVTLLDRVIGITALSVIALGSSFYVLFHGGMLNLGTYMLVFSIFIVPLVLLSSSKKVSKLVRKLFSLITIWGIGNRFDQIFDHLGEYKRLRSLLLKLSLLSLAVQALRITTHIFVAKSLNISIQPASYIYFFIFIPLLGLIMILPISINGLGVREGTGILLFSQIGFSNEQSLLMEFITYFVMVVVSLLGAGFFLTRNIGKGSKRVVEDTGEAEECEG
;
A
#
# COMPACT_ATOMS: atom_id res chain seq x y z
N ILE A 1 -8.48 7.10 8.17
CA ILE A 1 -8.93 7.97 7.06
C ILE A 1 -8.54 7.39 5.70
N GLY A 2 -7.25 7.29 5.33
CA GLY A 2 -6.85 6.82 3.99
C GLY A 2 -7.36 5.42 3.61
N LEU A 3 -7.28 4.44 4.53
CA LEU A 3 -7.81 3.08 4.31
C LEU A 3 -9.33 3.04 4.07
N PHE A 4 -10.09 3.93 4.70
CA PHE A 4 -11.53 4.04 4.47
C PHE A 4 -11.82 4.45 3.03
N PHE A 5 -11.27 5.58 2.60
CA PHE A 5 -11.49 6.06 1.23
C PHE A 5 -10.92 5.12 0.16
N ASN A 6 -9.82 4.40 0.43
CA ASN A 6 -9.33 3.36 -0.48
C ASN A 6 -10.31 2.19 -0.63
N ASN A 7 -11.04 1.82 0.43
CA ASN A 7 -12.03 0.73 0.40
C ASN A 7 -13.38 1.13 -0.22
N PHE A 8 -13.74 2.42 -0.23
CA PHE A 8 -15.07 2.90 -0.64
C PHE A 8 -15.08 3.73 -1.93
N LEU A 9 -13.92 4.09 -2.49
CA LEU A 9 -13.83 4.78 -3.78
C LEU A 9 -13.34 3.84 -4.90
N PRO A 10 -13.80 4.05 -6.14
CA PRO A 10 -13.30 3.31 -7.29
C PRO A 10 -11.81 3.61 -7.52
N ALA A 11 -11.03 2.55 -7.70
CA ALA A 11 -9.57 2.47 -7.66
C ALA A 11 -8.94 2.69 -6.26
N ASN A 12 -7.90 1.91 -5.95
CA ASN A 12 -7.03 2.02 -4.75
C ASN A 12 -6.34 3.39 -4.55
N VAL A 13 -6.74 4.38 -5.35
CA VAL A 13 -6.23 5.75 -5.45
C VAL A 13 -7.17 6.75 -4.75
N GLY A 14 -8.41 6.38 -4.44
CA GLY A 14 -9.39 7.32 -3.91
C GLY A 14 -9.02 7.94 -2.56
N GLY A 15 -8.44 7.18 -1.62
CA GLY A 15 -7.96 7.72 -0.35
C GLY A 15 -6.72 8.58 -0.48
N ASP A 16 -5.88 8.31 -1.48
CA ASP A 16 -4.75 9.16 -1.83
C ASP A 16 -5.22 10.49 -2.45
N ALA A 17 -6.28 10.46 -3.27
CA ALA A 17 -6.90 11.66 -3.82
C ALA A 17 -7.50 12.56 -2.73
N VAL A 18 -8.20 11.99 -1.74
CA VAL A 18 -8.72 12.75 -0.59
C VAL A 18 -7.58 13.35 0.24
N LYS A 19 -6.49 12.59 0.46
CA LYS A 19 -5.30 13.10 1.16
C LYS A 19 -4.69 14.28 0.41
N ILE A 20 -4.56 14.19 -0.91
CA ILE A 20 -4.05 15.28 -1.75
C ILE A 20 -4.97 16.50 -1.64
N TYR A 21 -6.28 16.32 -1.81
CA TYR A 21 -7.27 17.40 -1.70
C TYR A 21 -7.25 18.11 -0.34
N ASP A 22 -7.25 17.34 0.76
CA ASP A 22 -7.24 17.87 2.12
C ASP A 22 -5.96 18.65 2.43
N VAL A 23 -4.81 18.18 1.94
CA VAL A 23 -3.51 18.81 2.19
C VAL A 23 -3.30 20.03 1.30
N THR A 24 -3.83 20.03 0.08
CA THR A 24 -3.82 21.21 -0.80
C THR A 24 -4.66 22.36 -0.25
N LYS A 25 -5.76 22.07 0.47
CA LYS A 25 -6.52 23.10 1.22
C LYS A 25 -5.70 23.81 2.30
N ILE A 26 -4.58 23.23 2.74
CA ILE A 26 -3.69 23.79 3.78
C ILE A 26 -2.50 24.53 3.11
N GLY A 27 -2.55 24.78 1.80
CA GLY A 27 -1.54 25.55 1.06
C GLY A 27 -0.31 24.74 0.62
N ASN A 28 -0.33 23.41 0.74
CA ASN A 28 0.74 22.56 0.26
C ASN A 28 0.57 22.19 -1.22
N ASP A 29 1.69 22.04 -1.92
CA ASP A 29 1.73 21.66 -3.34
C ASP A 29 1.11 20.26 -3.55
N PRO A 30 -0.01 20.11 -4.29
CA PRO A 30 -0.66 18.81 -4.55
C PRO A 30 0.29 17.80 -5.18
N TYR A 31 1.21 18.24 -6.05
CA TYR A 31 2.15 17.37 -6.75
C TYR A 31 3.20 16.80 -5.82
N ARG A 32 3.62 17.56 -4.80
CA ARG A 32 4.53 17.07 -3.75
C ARG A 32 3.86 16.00 -2.90
N VAL A 33 2.58 16.18 -2.55
CA VAL A 33 1.81 15.19 -1.78
C VAL A 33 1.62 13.90 -2.58
N PHE A 34 1.33 14.04 -3.88
CA PHE A 34 1.27 12.91 -4.80
C PHE A 34 2.60 12.16 -4.87
N ALA A 35 3.73 12.85 -5.05
CA ALA A 35 5.06 12.25 -5.13
C ALA A 35 5.44 11.49 -3.85
N VAL A 36 5.16 12.05 -2.66
CA VAL A 36 5.36 11.35 -1.38
C VAL A 36 4.49 10.10 -1.29
N THR A 37 3.24 10.20 -1.72
CA THR A 37 2.30 9.07 -1.67
C THR A 37 2.72 7.96 -2.64
N LEU A 38 3.21 8.31 -3.83
CA LEU A 38 3.78 7.35 -4.78
C LEU A 38 5.01 6.65 -4.20
N LEU A 39 5.89 7.40 -3.52
CA LEU A 39 7.06 6.84 -2.84
C LEU A 39 6.64 5.84 -1.75
N ASP A 40 5.62 6.17 -0.94
CA ASP A 40 5.06 5.24 0.05
C ASP A 40 4.57 3.94 -0.60
N ARG A 41 3.92 4.02 -1.77
CA ARG A 41 3.47 2.83 -2.53
C ARG A 41 4.65 1.99 -2.98
N VAL A 42 5.68 2.59 -3.57
CA VAL A 42 6.89 1.87 -4.01
C VAL A 42 7.55 1.16 -2.84
N ILE A 43 7.70 1.82 -1.69
CA ILE A 43 8.29 1.22 -0.49
C ILE A 43 7.44 0.03 0.00
N GLY A 44 6.11 0.18 0.06
CA GLY A 44 5.20 -0.88 0.48
C GLY A 44 5.22 -2.10 -0.46
N ILE A 45 5.30 -1.86 -1.77
CA ILE A 45 5.39 -2.89 -2.82
C ILE A 45 6.74 -3.59 -2.82
N THR A 46 7.82 -2.87 -2.57
CA THR A 46 9.12 -3.52 -2.41
C THR A 46 9.16 -4.35 -1.12
N ALA A 47 8.59 -3.85 -0.01
CA ALA A 47 8.55 -4.59 1.25
C ALA A 47 7.81 -5.93 1.12
N LEU A 48 6.63 -5.96 0.49
CA LEU A 48 5.91 -7.23 0.25
C LEU A 48 6.71 -8.16 -0.68
N SER A 49 7.39 -7.60 -1.67
CA SER A 49 8.18 -8.39 -2.63
C SER A 49 9.42 -9.00 -1.99
N VAL A 50 10.07 -8.28 -1.07
CA VAL A 50 11.22 -8.80 -0.30
C VAL A 50 10.80 -9.98 0.57
N ILE A 51 9.67 -9.88 1.28
CA ILE A 51 9.14 -10.98 2.09
C ILE A 51 8.86 -12.20 1.20
N ALA A 52 8.12 -11.99 0.11
CA ALA A 52 7.71 -13.07 -0.77
C ALA A 52 8.89 -13.72 -1.50
N LEU A 53 9.87 -12.93 -1.94
CA LEU A 53 11.07 -13.46 -2.58
C LEU A 53 11.92 -14.25 -1.57
N GLY A 54 12.07 -13.77 -0.34
CA GLY A 54 12.76 -14.51 0.74
C GLY A 54 12.10 -15.84 1.04
N SER A 55 10.77 -15.87 1.15
CA SER A 55 10.00 -17.12 1.33
C SER A 55 10.08 -18.02 0.10
N SER A 56 10.10 -17.46 -1.11
CA SER A 56 10.26 -18.23 -2.35
C SER A 56 11.62 -18.91 -2.43
N PHE A 57 12.70 -18.23 -2.01
CA PHE A 57 14.03 -18.84 -1.90
C PHE A 57 14.03 -19.98 -0.89
N TYR A 58 13.39 -19.82 0.28
CA TYR A 58 13.28 -20.90 1.26
C TYR A 58 12.58 -22.14 0.66
N VAL A 59 11.46 -21.95 -0.03
CA VAL A 59 10.73 -23.05 -0.70
C VAL A 59 11.57 -23.70 -1.81
N LEU A 60 12.36 -22.92 -2.55
CA LEU A 60 13.24 -23.43 -3.61
C LEU A 60 14.23 -24.48 -3.06
N PHE A 61 14.77 -24.27 -1.86
CA PHE A 61 15.71 -25.19 -1.23
C PHE A 61 15.06 -26.41 -0.54
N HIS A 62 13.73 -26.42 -0.32
CA HIS A 62 13.03 -27.43 0.48
C HIS A 62 11.98 -28.23 -0.29
N GLY A 63 12.09 -28.32 -1.62
CA GLY A 63 11.21 -29.15 -2.45
C GLY A 63 10.54 -28.42 -3.61
N GLY A 64 10.65 -27.09 -3.66
CA GLY A 64 10.12 -26.28 -4.75
C GLY A 64 8.59 -26.35 -4.89
N MET A 65 8.07 -25.63 -5.88
CA MET A 65 6.64 -25.68 -6.24
C MET A 65 6.49 -25.39 -7.73
N LEU A 66 5.46 -25.97 -8.35
CA LEU A 66 5.02 -25.57 -9.69
C LEU A 66 4.73 -24.06 -9.68
N ASN A 67 5.31 -23.32 -10.62
CA ASN A 67 5.24 -21.85 -10.76
C ASN A 67 6.14 -21.00 -9.86
N LEU A 68 6.98 -21.60 -9.00
CA LEU A 68 7.85 -20.84 -8.10
C LEU A 68 8.77 -19.85 -8.85
N GLY A 69 9.33 -20.28 -9.99
CA GLY A 69 10.18 -19.42 -10.82
C GLY A 69 9.44 -18.17 -11.35
N THR A 70 8.17 -18.32 -11.73
CA THR A 70 7.33 -17.20 -12.17
C THR A 70 7.10 -16.21 -11.04
N TYR A 71 6.80 -16.69 -9.83
CA TYR A 71 6.62 -15.83 -8.66
C TYR A 71 7.91 -15.07 -8.32
N MET A 72 9.06 -15.75 -8.34
CA MET A 72 10.37 -15.11 -8.12
C MET A 72 10.67 -14.02 -9.14
N LEU A 73 10.37 -14.25 -10.42
CA LEU A 73 10.54 -13.25 -11.48
C LEU A 73 9.66 -12.03 -11.23
N VAL A 74 8.37 -12.24 -10.94
CA VAL A 74 7.41 -11.16 -10.64
C VAL A 74 7.90 -10.32 -9.46
N PHE A 75 8.25 -10.93 -8.32
CA PHE A 75 8.72 -10.17 -7.16
C PHE A 75 10.06 -9.47 -7.39
N SER A 76 10.95 -10.04 -8.20
CA SER A 76 12.22 -9.41 -8.55
C SER A 76 12.03 -8.08 -9.27
N ILE A 77 11.06 -7.98 -10.19
CA ILE A 77 10.73 -6.74 -10.91
C ILE A 77 10.37 -5.61 -9.92
N PHE A 78 9.59 -5.92 -8.88
CA PHE A 78 9.10 -4.93 -7.92
C PHE A 78 10.13 -4.50 -6.85
N ILE A 79 11.26 -5.20 -6.74
CA ILE A 79 12.37 -4.84 -5.84
C ILE A 79 13.33 -3.85 -6.52
N VAL A 80 13.50 -3.95 -7.85
CA VAL A 80 14.46 -3.17 -8.63
C VAL A 80 14.32 -1.64 -8.41
N PRO A 81 13.12 -1.02 -8.44
CA PRO A 81 12.99 0.43 -8.30
C PRO A 81 13.60 0.99 -7.02
N LEU A 82 13.32 0.36 -5.87
CA LEU A 82 13.82 0.83 -4.58
C LEU A 82 15.32 0.56 -4.42
N VAL A 83 15.80 -0.58 -4.93
CA VAL A 83 17.24 -0.90 -4.94
C VAL A 83 18.02 0.11 -5.79
N LEU A 84 17.51 0.45 -6.97
CA LEU A 84 18.12 1.47 -7.84
C LEU A 84 18.13 2.85 -7.15
N LEU A 85 17.05 3.23 -6.47
CA LEU A 85 16.98 4.47 -5.67
C LEU A 85 17.97 4.48 -4.49
N SER A 86 18.29 3.32 -3.91
CA SER A 86 19.18 3.19 -2.74
C SER A 86 20.65 2.86 -3.04
N SER A 87 21.02 2.51 -4.28
CA SER A 87 22.33 1.92 -4.59
C SER A 87 23.45 2.94 -4.81
N SER A 88 23.31 3.92 -5.70
CA SER A 88 24.38 4.90 -5.96
C SER A 88 23.88 6.31 -6.31
N LYS A 89 24.72 7.32 -6.06
CA LYS A 89 24.45 8.72 -6.46
C LYS A 89 24.22 8.86 -7.97
N LYS A 90 24.90 8.08 -8.81
CA LYS A 90 24.77 8.12 -10.27
C LYS A 90 23.45 7.49 -10.74
N VAL A 91 23.08 6.35 -10.15
CA VAL A 91 21.83 5.65 -10.47
C VAL A 91 20.62 6.42 -9.95
N SER A 92 20.69 6.98 -8.73
CA SER A 92 19.66 7.90 -8.22
C SER A 92 19.51 9.12 -9.11
N LYS A 93 20.61 9.70 -9.63
CA LYS A 93 20.55 10.79 -10.63
C LYS A 93 19.95 10.34 -11.97
N LEU A 94 20.24 9.13 -12.44
CA LEU A 94 19.65 8.58 -13.66
C LEU A 94 18.15 8.34 -13.51
N VAL A 95 17.73 7.80 -12.36
CA VAL A 95 16.31 7.63 -12.02
C VAL A 95 15.63 8.99 -11.91
N ARG A 96 16.23 9.97 -11.22
CA ARG A 96 15.74 11.36 -11.21
C ARG A 96 15.62 11.93 -12.62
N LYS A 97 16.59 11.69 -13.50
CA LYS A 97 16.56 12.12 -14.90
C LYS A 97 15.45 11.44 -15.71
N LEU A 98 15.22 10.14 -15.50
CA LEU A 98 14.11 9.41 -16.10
C LEU A 98 12.75 9.94 -15.60
N PHE A 99 12.64 10.26 -14.31
CA PHE A 99 11.45 10.90 -13.74
C PHE A 99 11.27 12.36 -14.18
N SER A 100 12.35 13.11 -14.44
CA SER A 100 12.26 14.48 -14.98
C SER A 100 11.93 14.52 -16.47
N LEU A 101 12.27 13.45 -17.21
CA LEU A 101 11.81 13.19 -18.58
C LEU A 101 10.30 12.87 -18.65
N ILE A 102 9.71 12.35 -17.56
CA ILE A 102 8.26 12.24 -17.43
C ILE A 102 7.72 13.63 -17.07
N THR A 103 7.63 14.51 -18.07
CA THR A 103 7.07 15.87 -17.95
C THR A 103 5.54 15.86 -18.01
N ILE A 104 4.90 14.78 -17.58
CA ILE A 104 3.45 14.77 -17.40
C ILE A 104 3.18 15.58 -16.11
N TRP A 105 2.60 16.77 -16.25
CA TRP A 105 2.11 17.64 -15.16
C TRP A 105 3.20 18.20 -14.20
N GLY A 106 4.46 18.29 -14.61
CA GLY A 106 5.52 18.93 -13.80
C GLY A 106 5.99 18.13 -12.57
N ILE A 107 5.65 16.84 -12.48
CA ILE A 107 5.96 15.94 -11.37
C ILE A 107 7.48 15.77 -11.14
N GLY A 108 8.26 15.72 -12.22
CA GLY A 108 9.72 15.51 -12.17
C GLY A 108 10.48 16.55 -11.32
N ASN A 109 10.19 17.84 -11.54
CA ASN A 109 10.85 18.94 -10.83
C ASN A 109 10.54 18.96 -9.32
N ARG A 110 9.41 18.38 -8.90
CA ARG A 110 8.98 18.32 -7.50
C ARG A 110 9.52 17.10 -6.77
N PHE A 111 9.76 15.99 -7.48
CA PHE A 111 10.56 14.89 -6.96
C PHE A 111 11.97 15.37 -6.62
N ASP A 112 12.59 16.16 -7.51
CA ASP A 112 13.89 16.76 -7.22
C ASP A 112 13.86 17.63 -5.96
N GLN A 113 12.82 18.45 -5.73
CA GLN A 113 12.67 19.20 -4.48
C GLN A 113 12.55 18.31 -3.23
N ILE A 114 11.83 17.19 -3.29
CA ILE A 114 11.76 16.23 -2.17
C ILE A 114 13.15 15.65 -1.90
N PHE A 115 13.86 15.23 -2.93
CA PHE A 115 15.16 14.64 -2.77
C PHE A 115 16.26 15.66 -2.43
N ASP A 116 16.09 16.93 -2.80
CA ASP A 116 17.02 18.03 -2.51
C ASP A 116 16.82 18.54 -1.07
N HIS A 117 15.58 18.58 -0.56
CA HIS A 117 15.32 18.80 0.87
C HIS A 117 15.87 17.68 1.76
N LEU A 118 16.02 16.47 1.20
CA LEU A 118 16.65 15.36 1.90
C LEU A 118 18.18 15.47 1.92
N GLY A 119 18.77 16.40 1.15
CA GLY A 119 20.08 17.08 1.26
C GLY A 119 21.34 16.21 1.31
N GLU A 120 21.29 15.16 2.13
CA GLU A 120 22.33 14.17 2.30
C GLU A 120 21.82 12.80 1.90
N TYR A 121 22.46 12.20 0.91
CA TYR A 121 22.18 10.83 0.44
C TYR A 121 22.10 9.80 1.60
N LYS A 122 22.89 10.00 2.67
CA LYS A 122 22.85 9.15 3.88
C LYS A 122 21.53 9.29 4.65
N ARG A 123 20.99 10.51 4.76
CA ARG A 123 19.71 10.80 5.43
C ARG A 123 18.54 10.22 4.65
N LEU A 124 18.57 10.34 3.31
CA LEU A 124 17.60 9.70 2.42
C LEU A 124 17.62 8.17 2.60
N ARG A 125 18.80 7.53 2.55
CA ARG A 125 18.91 6.07 2.73
C ARG A 125 18.43 5.61 4.11
N SER A 126 18.78 6.33 5.18
CA SER A 126 18.31 6.01 6.53
C SER A 126 16.78 6.14 6.63
N LEU A 127 16.19 7.18 6.03
CA LEU A 127 14.74 7.36 5.99
C LEU A 127 14.07 6.23 5.20
N LEU A 128 14.55 5.92 4.00
CA LEU A 128 14.01 4.83 3.17
C LEU A 128 14.10 3.49 3.90
N LEU A 129 15.21 3.21 4.61
CA LEU A 129 15.35 1.99 5.41
C LEU A 129 14.36 1.95 6.57
N LYS A 130 14.17 3.03 7.32
CA LYS A 130 13.18 3.11 8.41
C LYS A 130 11.76 2.89 7.89
N LEU A 131 11.40 3.52 6.77
CA LEU A 131 10.10 3.35 6.12
C LEU A 131 9.91 1.94 5.57
N SER A 132 10.98 1.33 5.04
CA SER A 132 10.97 -0.05 4.56
C SER A 132 10.76 -1.04 5.71
N LEU A 133 11.43 -0.85 6.86
CA LEU A 133 11.23 -1.67 8.06
C LEU A 133 9.80 -1.55 8.60
N LEU A 134 9.27 -0.34 8.67
CA LEU A 134 7.87 -0.12 9.04
C LEU A 134 6.91 -0.83 8.07
N SER A 135 7.19 -0.74 6.76
CA SER A 135 6.38 -1.40 5.74
C SER A 135 6.46 -2.92 5.85
N LEU A 136 7.63 -3.49 6.14
CA LEU A 136 7.77 -4.93 6.40
C LEU A 136 6.91 -5.38 7.58
N ALA A 137 6.87 -4.61 8.66
CA ALA A 137 6.01 -4.90 9.81
C ALA A 137 4.52 -4.89 9.43
N VAL A 138 4.08 -3.90 8.64
CA VAL A 138 2.70 -3.85 8.12
C VAL A 138 2.38 -5.06 7.24
N GLN A 139 3.31 -5.48 6.38
CA GLN A 139 3.10 -6.67 5.53
C GLN A 139 3.07 -7.96 6.35
N ALA A 140 3.92 -8.09 7.38
CA ALA A 140 3.88 -9.22 8.29
C ALA A 140 2.54 -9.29 9.04
N LEU A 141 2.03 -8.17 9.55
CA LEU A 141 0.71 -8.10 10.17
C LEU A 141 -0.41 -8.51 9.21
N ARG A 142 -0.33 -8.09 7.96
CA ARG A 142 -1.30 -8.49 6.92
C ARG A 142 -1.30 -10.01 6.71
N ILE A 143 -0.13 -10.63 6.62
CA ILE A 143 0.00 -12.09 6.46
C ILE A 143 -0.56 -12.80 7.71
N THR A 144 -0.18 -12.36 8.90
CA THR A 144 -0.69 -12.90 10.17
C THR A 144 -2.20 -12.81 10.27
N THR A 145 -2.81 -11.72 9.78
CA THR A 145 -4.27 -11.56 9.75
C THR A 145 -4.93 -12.67 8.93
N HIS A 146 -4.40 -12.99 7.74
CA HIS A 146 -4.94 -14.10 6.92
C HIS A 146 -4.77 -15.45 7.62
N ILE A 147 -3.64 -15.67 8.28
CA ILE A 147 -3.41 -16.89 9.07
C ILE A 147 -4.43 -17.03 10.20
N PHE A 148 -4.71 -15.95 10.93
CA PHE A 148 -5.71 -15.97 12.01
C PHE A 148 -7.14 -16.17 11.48
N VAL A 149 -7.49 -15.55 10.35
CA VAL A 149 -8.79 -15.79 9.70
C VAL A 149 -8.91 -17.25 9.29
N ALA A 150 -7.90 -17.83 8.65
CA ALA A 150 -7.89 -19.24 8.26
C ALA A 150 -8.07 -20.17 9.46
N LYS A 151 -7.36 -19.89 10.57
CA LYS A 151 -7.53 -20.62 11.83
C LYS A 151 -8.92 -20.47 12.44
N SER A 152 -9.51 -19.26 12.41
CA SER A 152 -10.87 -19.04 12.92
C SER A 152 -11.95 -19.76 12.12
N LEU A 153 -11.69 -20.01 10.83
CA LEU A 153 -12.55 -20.80 9.95
C LEU A 153 -12.32 -22.32 10.10
N ASN A 154 -11.49 -22.74 11.05
CA ASN A 154 -11.07 -24.14 11.26
C ASN A 154 -10.47 -24.79 10.00
N ILE A 155 -9.82 -24.00 9.14
CA ILE A 155 -9.10 -24.53 7.99
C ILE A 155 -7.83 -25.21 8.51
N SER A 156 -7.67 -26.50 8.21
CA SER A 156 -6.53 -27.29 8.65
C SER A 156 -5.30 -26.96 7.80
N ILE A 157 -4.38 -26.18 8.35
CA ILE A 157 -3.13 -25.77 7.67
C ILE A 157 -1.99 -26.68 8.15
N GLN A 158 -1.38 -27.43 7.24
CA GLN A 158 -0.18 -28.21 7.55
C GLN A 158 0.97 -27.26 7.93
N PRO A 159 1.85 -27.62 8.88
CA PRO A 159 2.97 -26.76 9.30
C PRO A 159 3.88 -26.30 8.14
N ALA A 160 4.11 -27.19 7.16
CA ALA A 160 4.89 -26.87 5.97
C ALA A 160 4.20 -25.83 5.06
N SER A 161 2.88 -25.69 5.14
CA SER A 161 2.11 -24.84 4.24
C SER A 161 2.07 -23.36 4.65
N TYR A 162 2.46 -23.04 5.89
CA TYR A 162 2.47 -21.64 6.37
C TYR A 162 3.40 -20.75 5.56
N ILE A 163 4.50 -21.29 5.03
CA ILE A 163 5.44 -20.50 4.23
C ILE A 163 4.80 -19.95 2.94
N TYR A 164 3.82 -20.66 2.36
CA TYR A 164 3.15 -20.22 1.14
C TYR A 164 2.27 -18.99 1.35
N PHE A 165 1.77 -18.74 2.58
CA PHE A 165 1.06 -17.50 2.89
C PHE A 165 1.97 -16.27 2.69
N PHE A 166 3.27 -16.41 2.98
CA PHE A 166 4.24 -15.34 2.76
C PHE A 166 4.56 -15.10 1.27
N ILE A 167 4.11 -15.97 0.37
CA ILE A 167 4.24 -15.82 -1.08
C ILE A 167 2.90 -15.35 -1.67
N PHE A 168 1.81 -16.04 -1.35
CA PHE A 168 0.50 -15.82 -1.94
C PHE A 168 -0.16 -14.52 -1.49
N ILE A 169 -0.06 -14.15 -0.21
CA ILE A 169 -0.68 -12.91 0.28
C ILE A 169 0.00 -11.67 -0.32
N PRO A 170 1.35 -11.58 -0.41
CA PRO A 170 2.00 -10.54 -1.20
C PRO A 170 1.61 -10.54 -2.67
N LEU A 171 1.49 -11.72 -3.31
CA LEU A 171 1.08 -11.81 -4.72
C LEU A 171 -0.34 -11.28 -4.93
N LEU A 172 -1.27 -11.64 -4.05
CA LEU A 172 -2.61 -11.03 -4.00
C LEU A 172 -2.50 -9.52 -3.83
N GLY A 173 -1.63 -9.05 -2.92
CA GLY A 173 -1.32 -7.63 -2.78
C GLY A 173 -0.93 -6.92 -4.07
N LEU A 174 -0.11 -7.56 -4.91
CA LEU A 174 0.30 -7.01 -6.21
C LEU A 174 -0.87 -6.93 -7.20
N ILE A 175 -1.64 -8.02 -7.30
CA ILE A 175 -2.80 -8.08 -8.20
C ILE A 175 -3.84 -7.03 -7.82
N MET A 176 -4.02 -6.80 -6.51
CA MET A 176 -4.94 -5.81 -5.99
C MET A 176 -4.56 -4.37 -6.32
N ILE A 177 -3.29 -4.09 -6.61
CA ILE A 177 -2.86 -2.74 -7.04
C ILE A 177 -3.37 -2.42 -8.44
N LEU A 178 -3.58 -3.44 -9.27
CA LEU A 178 -4.04 -3.26 -10.64
C LEU A 178 -5.49 -2.73 -10.61
N PRO A 179 -5.80 -1.64 -11.33
CA PRO A 179 -7.13 -1.03 -11.35
C PRO A 179 -8.09 -1.82 -12.28
N ILE A 180 -8.12 -3.14 -12.15
CA ILE A 180 -8.91 -4.05 -12.99
C ILE A 180 -10.33 -4.21 -12.42
N SER A 181 -10.50 -4.05 -11.10
CA SER A 181 -11.79 -4.18 -10.43
C SER A 181 -11.96 -3.17 -9.30
N ILE A 182 -13.21 -2.91 -8.92
CA ILE A 182 -13.56 -2.04 -7.79
C ILE A 182 -13.15 -2.77 -6.50
N ASN A 183 -12.08 -2.30 -5.86
CA ASN A 183 -11.54 -2.86 -4.62
C ASN A 183 -11.19 -4.36 -4.67
N GLY A 184 -10.94 -4.90 -5.87
CA GLY A 184 -10.58 -6.30 -6.04
C GLY A 184 -11.75 -7.28 -6.03
N LEU A 185 -13.01 -6.83 -5.96
CA LEU A 185 -14.15 -7.75 -5.89
C LEU A 185 -14.18 -8.67 -7.12
N GLY A 186 -14.21 -9.98 -6.87
CA GLY A 186 -14.11 -11.04 -7.88
C GLY A 186 -12.66 -11.42 -8.23
N VAL A 187 -11.78 -10.43 -8.42
CA VAL A 187 -10.36 -10.69 -8.78
C VAL A 187 -9.58 -11.23 -7.59
N ARG A 188 -9.82 -10.68 -6.39
CA ARG A 188 -9.17 -11.09 -5.15
C ARG A 188 -9.54 -12.52 -4.81
N GLU A 189 -10.84 -12.79 -4.77
CA GLU A 189 -11.39 -14.09 -4.40
C GLU A 189 -10.98 -15.14 -5.44
N GLY A 190 -11.11 -14.83 -6.73
CA GLY A 190 -10.70 -15.72 -7.82
C GLY A 190 -9.20 -16.03 -7.77
N THR A 191 -8.34 -15.03 -7.58
CA THR A 191 -6.90 -15.25 -7.44
C THR A 191 -6.58 -16.03 -6.16
N GLY A 192 -7.26 -15.73 -5.05
CA GLY A 192 -7.09 -16.45 -3.79
C GLY A 192 -7.36 -17.94 -3.97
N ILE A 193 -8.46 -18.30 -4.65
CA ILE A 193 -8.77 -19.68 -5.03
C ILE A 193 -7.65 -20.29 -5.87
N LEU A 194 -7.18 -19.60 -6.92
CA LEU A 194 -6.11 -20.09 -7.79
C LEU A 194 -4.78 -20.33 -7.07
N LEU A 195 -4.46 -19.53 -6.05
CA LEU A 195 -3.22 -19.66 -5.29
C LEU A 195 -3.33 -20.71 -4.19
N PHE A 196 -4.36 -20.64 -3.36
CA PHE A 196 -4.50 -21.52 -2.20
C PHE A 196 -4.91 -22.96 -2.56
N SER A 197 -5.56 -23.17 -3.72
CA SER A 197 -5.77 -24.52 -4.25
C SER A 197 -4.46 -25.27 -4.55
N GLN A 198 -3.36 -24.56 -4.86
CA GLN A 198 -2.04 -25.18 -5.09
C GLN A 198 -1.47 -25.83 -3.84
N ILE A 199 -1.93 -25.42 -2.65
CA ILE A 199 -1.51 -25.97 -1.36
C ILE A 199 -2.61 -26.83 -0.71
N GLY A 200 -3.61 -27.23 -1.50
CA GLY A 200 -4.65 -28.18 -1.12
C GLY A 200 -5.89 -27.60 -0.45
N PHE A 201 -6.07 -26.27 -0.46
CA PHE A 201 -7.30 -25.68 0.06
C PHE A 201 -8.44 -25.92 -0.92
N SER A 202 -9.65 -26.17 -0.41
CA SER A 202 -10.83 -26.19 -1.27
C SER A 202 -11.14 -24.78 -1.81
N ASN A 203 -11.91 -24.71 -2.89
CA ASN A 203 -12.34 -23.44 -3.47
C ASN A 203 -13.17 -22.64 -2.46
N GLU A 204 -14.03 -23.32 -1.69
CA GLU A 204 -14.88 -22.73 -0.67
C GLU A 204 -14.04 -22.18 0.49
N GLN A 205 -13.04 -22.94 0.95
CA GLN A 205 -12.12 -22.50 2.01
C GLN A 205 -11.34 -21.24 1.62
N SER A 206 -10.81 -21.23 0.39
CA SER A 206 -10.04 -20.10 -0.14
C SER A 206 -10.91 -18.86 -0.31
N LEU A 207 -12.12 -19.04 -0.86
CA LEU A 207 -13.12 -17.97 -1.01
C LEU A 207 -13.52 -17.36 0.34
N LEU A 208 -13.89 -18.20 1.31
CA LEU A 208 -14.32 -17.74 2.64
C LEU A 208 -13.20 -16.99 3.35
N MET A 209 -11.96 -17.49 3.27
CA MET A 209 -10.81 -16.83 3.89
C MET A 209 -10.57 -15.43 3.30
N GLU A 210 -10.55 -15.29 1.97
CA GLU A 210 -10.35 -13.99 1.31
C GLU A 210 -11.50 -13.02 1.61
N PHE A 211 -12.74 -13.51 1.56
CA PHE A 211 -13.93 -12.71 1.82
C PHE A 211 -13.98 -12.21 3.27
N ILE A 212 -13.76 -13.08 4.26
CA ILE A 212 -13.74 -12.70 5.66
C ILE A 212 -12.57 -11.75 5.96
N THR A 213 -11.40 -11.99 5.36
CA THR A 213 -10.27 -11.07 5.55
C THR A 213 -10.55 -9.69 4.97
N TYR A 214 -11.23 -9.62 3.82
CA TYR A 214 -11.72 -8.35 3.28
C TYR A 214 -12.74 -7.69 4.22
N PHE A 215 -13.70 -8.46 4.74
CA PHE A 215 -14.70 -7.94 5.67
C PHE A 215 -14.05 -7.35 6.94
N VAL A 216 -13.07 -8.04 7.53
CA VAL A 216 -12.28 -7.53 8.66
C VAL A 216 -11.59 -6.20 8.29
N MET A 217 -10.98 -6.13 7.10
CA MET A 217 -10.34 -4.91 6.62
C MET A 217 -11.35 -3.75 6.46
N VAL A 218 -12.55 -4.03 5.95
CA VAL A 218 -13.63 -3.02 5.83
C VAL A 218 -14.04 -2.53 7.21
N VAL A 219 -14.33 -3.42 8.16
CA VAL A 219 -14.72 -3.06 9.54
C VAL A 219 -13.65 -2.20 10.22
N VAL A 220 -12.37 -2.59 10.12
CA VAL A 220 -11.26 -1.79 10.68
C VAL A 220 -11.16 -0.43 9.98
N SER A 221 -11.41 -0.36 8.67
CA SER A 221 -11.37 0.90 7.94
C SER A 221 -12.45 1.89 8.37
N LEU A 222 -13.60 1.42 8.86
CA LEU A 222 -14.69 2.27 9.38
C LEU A 222 -14.26 3.06 10.63
N LEU A 223 -13.35 2.53 11.46
CA LEU A 223 -12.76 3.30 12.57
C LEU A 223 -12.06 4.57 12.05
N GLY A 224 -11.44 4.46 10.88
CA GLY A 224 -10.83 5.57 10.18
C GLY A 224 -11.82 6.60 9.64
N ALA A 225 -13.10 6.24 9.44
CA ALA A 225 -14.19 7.14 9.08
C ALA A 225 -14.69 7.92 10.30
N GLY A 226 -14.83 7.25 11.45
CA GLY A 226 -15.20 7.91 12.72
C GLY A 226 -14.26 9.06 13.05
N PHE A 227 -12.95 8.86 12.91
CA PHE A 227 -11.95 9.92 13.11
C PHE A 227 -12.01 11.05 12.06
N PHE A 228 -12.44 10.76 10.83
CA PHE A 228 -12.62 11.78 9.79
C PHE A 228 -13.80 12.69 10.11
N LEU A 229 -14.93 12.10 10.51
CA LEU A 229 -16.15 12.84 10.86
C LEU A 229 -15.92 13.77 12.05
N THR A 230 -15.25 13.30 13.11
CA THR A 230 -14.95 14.14 14.28
C THR A 230 -14.00 15.30 13.96
N ARG A 231 -13.03 15.11 13.04
CA ARG A 231 -12.14 16.18 12.57
C ARG A 231 -12.88 17.28 11.78
N ASN A 232 -13.87 16.90 10.97
CA ASN A 232 -14.63 17.87 10.16
C ASN A 232 -15.69 18.61 10.98
N ILE A 233 -16.31 17.97 11.98
CA ILE A 233 -17.26 18.65 12.89
C ILE A 233 -16.57 19.80 13.63
N GLY A 234 -15.31 19.63 14.06
CA GLY A 234 -14.52 20.69 14.70
C GLY A 234 -14.10 21.86 13.79
N LYS A 235 -14.06 21.66 12.46
CA LYS A 235 -13.79 22.74 11.48
C LYS A 235 -15.07 23.43 11.00
N GLY A 236 -16.17 22.70 10.89
CA GLY A 236 -17.49 23.27 10.58
C GLY A 236 -17.97 24.24 11.66
N SER A 237 -17.75 23.89 12.94
CA SER A 237 -18.11 24.77 14.06
C SER A 237 -17.28 26.05 14.15
N LYS A 238 -16.03 26.06 13.64
CA LYS A 238 -15.21 27.30 13.64
C LYS A 238 -15.57 28.25 12.50
N ARG A 239 -15.92 27.73 11.32
CA ARG A 239 -16.39 28.55 10.19
C ARG A 239 -17.71 29.26 10.47
N VAL A 240 -18.64 28.58 11.14
CA VAL A 240 -19.93 29.20 11.49
C VAL A 240 -19.75 30.34 12.50
N VAL A 241 -18.77 30.24 13.40
CA VAL A 241 -18.48 31.30 14.39
C VAL A 241 -17.75 32.50 13.77
N GLU A 242 -16.85 32.28 12.79
CA GLU A 242 -16.22 33.37 12.02
C GLU A 242 -17.22 34.13 11.14
N ASP A 243 -18.11 33.43 10.41
CA ASP A 243 -19.16 34.07 9.58
C ASP A 243 -20.18 34.85 10.42
N THR A 244 -20.50 34.42 11.64
CA THR A 244 -21.38 35.18 12.55
C THR A 244 -20.68 36.37 13.21
N GLY A 245 -19.35 36.29 13.41
CA GLY A 245 -18.57 37.38 14.01
C GLY A 245 -18.31 38.54 13.04
N GLU A 246 -18.05 38.25 11.76
CA GLU A 246 -17.90 39.30 10.73
C GLU A 246 -19.24 39.98 10.36
N ALA A 247 -20.37 39.29 10.55
CA ALA A 247 -21.69 39.86 10.31
C ALA A 247 -22.13 40.88 11.38
N GLU A 248 -21.74 40.69 12.66
CA GLU A 248 -22.04 41.64 13.74
C GLU A 248 -21.17 42.91 13.68
N GLU A 249 -19.96 42.85 13.11
CA GLU A 249 -19.06 44.00 12.99
C GLU A 249 -19.43 44.96 11.85
N CYS A 250 -20.32 44.55 10.92
CA CYS A 250 -20.79 45.40 9.82
C CYS A 250 -22.09 46.18 10.13
N GLU A 251 -22.74 45.94 11.28
CA GLU A 251 -23.97 46.64 11.72
C GLU A 251 -23.77 47.61 12.90
N GLY A 252 -22.52 47.84 13.33
CA GLY A 252 -22.15 48.71 14.47
C GLY A 252 -21.72 50.12 14.09
#